data_AF-A0A7V5PD47-F1
#
_entry.id   AF-A0A7V5PD47-F1
#
_cell.length_a   1.000
_cell.length_b   1.000
_cell.length_c   1.000
_cell.angle_alpha   90.00
_cell.angle_beta   90.00
_cell.angle_gamma   90.00
#
_symmetry.space_group_name_H-M   'P 1'
#
loop_
_entity.id
_entity.type
_entity.pdbx_description
1 polymer ?
#
loop_
_entity_poly.entity_id
_entity_poly.type
_entity_poly.pdbx_seq_one_letter_code
_entity_poly.pdbx_strand_id
1 'polypeptide(L)'
;MDKLSRYIQTHREDFEVDAPEGHGERFLKKLNHRHRRSLLIRARPVLKIAGITLLFILSGLWILEHTNLLPSPEKDPQIAEFKETENYYATQVSQKYNQLKHMKFVGDTLQKQIILKEFGSMDSVYYQLQKDLKMNPGDERILHAMIEYYQTKLNALNTIINQLSQIQNNNKPKSHEKTNL
;
A
#
# COMPACT_ATOMS: atom_id res chain seq x y z
N MET A 1 -58.37 -52.10 9.06
CA MET A 1 -58.27 -50.97 10.00
C MET A 1 -58.68 -51.35 11.43
N ASP A 2 -59.52 -52.37 11.61
CA ASP A 2 -60.16 -52.68 12.91
C ASP A 2 -59.29 -53.24 14.04
N LYS A 3 -58.09 -53.77 13.77
CA LYS A 3 -57.23 -54.37 14.82
C LYS A 3 -56.58 -53.31 15.71
N LEU A 4 -56.09 -52.23 15.10
CA LEU A 4 -55.47 -51.12 15.83
C LEU A 4 -56.52 -50.36 16.65
N SER A 5 -57.68 -50.09 16.06
CA SER A 5 -58.80 -49.44 16.76
C SER A 5 -59.28 -50.26 17.95
N ARG A 6 -59.45 -51.58 17.79
CA ARG A 6 -59.77 -52.47 18.93
C ARG A 6 -58.69 -52.43 20.00
N TYR A 7 -57.43 -52.54 19.63
CA TYR A 7 -56.32 -52.52 20.59
C TYR A 7 -56.26 -51.23 21.41
N ILE A 8 -56.38 -50.07 20.75
CA ILE A 8 -56.40 -48.76 21.41
C ILE A 8 -57.62 -48.66 22.32
N GLN A 9 -58.78 -49.18 21.90
CA GLN A 9 -60.00 -49.09 22.68
C GLN A 9 -60.00 -50.04 23.89
N THR A 10 -59.39 -51.22 23.79
CA THR A 10 -59.22 -52.17 24.90
C THR A 10 -58.21 -51.67 25.94
N HIS A 11 -57.20 -50.90 25.54
CA HIS A 11 -56.16 -50.36 26.43
C HIS A 11 -56.31 -48.86 26.66
N ARG A 12 -57.52 -48.32 26.49
CA ARG A 12 -57.77 -46.87 26.54
C ARG A 12 -57.35 -46.26 27.88
N GLU A 13 -57.60 -46.98 28.98
CA GLU A 13 -57.25 -46.51 30.33
C GLU A 13 -55.73 -46.30 30.48
N ASP A 14 -54.90 -47.13 29.86
CA ASP A 14 -53.42 -47.00 29.91
C ASP A 14 -52.91 -45.76 29.17
N PHE A 15 -53.70 -45.22 28.22
CA PHE A 15 -53.37 -44.02 27.46
C PHE A 15 -53.92 -42.72 28.08
N GLU A 16 -54.88 -42.83 29.01
CA GLU A 16 -55.48 -41.68 29.71
C GLU A 16 -54.74 -41.35 31.02
N VAL A 17 -53.72 -42.14 31.38
CA VAL A 17 -52.83 -41.85 32.52
C VAL A 17 -51.99 -40.62 32.22
N ASP A 18 -52.03 -39.65 33.12
CA ASP A 18 -51.27 -38.42 32.98
C ASP A 18 -49.76 -38.70 32.98
N ALA A 19 -49.01 -37.94 32.18
CA ALA A 19 -47.57 -38.16 32.05
C ALA A 19 -46.89 -37.93 33.41
N PRO A 20 -45.87 -38.73 33.77
CA PRO A 20 -45.17 -38.54 35.05
C PRO A 20 -44.55 -37.15 35.13
N GLU A 21 -44.60 -36.54 36.31
CA GLU A 21 -44.10 -35.18 36.55
C GLU A 21 -42.68 -34.99 35.98
N GLY A 22 -42.46 -33.87 35.29
CA GLY A 22 -41.18 -33.55 34.64
C GLY A 22 -40.88 -34.31 33.34
N HIS A 23 -41.83 -35.10 32.80
CA HIS A 23 -41.69 -35.70 31.46
C HIS A 23 -41.45 -34.66 30.36
N GLY A 24 -42.23 -33.56 30.36
CA GLY A 24 -42.10 -32.47 29.39
C GLY A 24 -40.72 -31.81 29.42
N GLU A 25 -40.18 -31.54 30.62
CA GLU A 25 -38.84 -30.98 30.78
C GLU A 25 -37.76 -31.92 30.26
N ARG A 26 -37.88 -33.22 30.54
CA ARG A 26 -36.95 -34.25 30.04
C ARG A 26 -37.00 -34.37 28.52
N PHE A 27 -38.20 -34.25 27.93
CA PHE A 27 -38.39 -34.23 26.49
C PHE A 27 -37.74 -32.99 25.85
N LEU A 28 -38.02 -31.80 26.38
CA LEU A 28 -37.43 -30.53 25.92
C LEU A 28 -35.90 -30.55 26.05
N LYS A 29 -35.36 -31.10 27.15
CA LYS A 29 -33.92 -31.25 27.37
C LYS A 29 -33.27 -32.18 26.34
N LYS A 30 -33.91 -33.30 25.99
CA LYS A 30 -33.45 -34.21 24.93
C LYS A 30 -33.50 -33.56 23.54
N LEU A 31 -34.55 -32.77 23.26
CA LEU A 31 -34.70 -32.04 21.99
C LEU A 31 -33.58 -31.00 21.80
N ASN A 32 -33.30 -30.22 22.84
CA ASN A 32 -32.25 -29.18 22.80
C ASN A 32 -30.83 -29.74 22.65
N HIS A 33 -30.53 -30.92 23.23
CA HIS A 33 -29.21 -31.55 23.06
C HIS A 33 -28.93 -32.05 21.64
N ARG A 34 -29.97 -32.44 20.88
CA ARG A 34 -29.80 -32.92 19.50
C ARG A 34 -29.45 -31.79 18.53
N HIS A 35 -30.01 -30.60 18.74
CA HIS A 35 -29.72 -29.43 17.89
C HIS A 35 -28.29 -28.88 18.08
N ARG A 36 -27.79 -28.81 19.33
CA ARG A 36 -26.45 -28.25 19.61
C ARG A 36 -25.29 -29.06 19.05
N ARG A 37 -25.37 -30.39 18.98
CA ARG A 37 -24.30 -31.23 18.39
C ARG A 37 -24.23 -31.13 16.86
N SER A 38 -25.36 -30.86 16.18
CA SER A 38 -25.40 -30.82 14.71
C SER A 38 -24.64 -29.64 14.09
N LEU A 39 -24.66 -28.47 14.74
CA LEU A 39 -23.99 -27.27 14.24
C LEU A 39 -22.46 -27.39 14.30
N LEU A 40 -21.93 -27.92 15.42
CA LEU A 40 -20.48 -28.08 15.61
C LEU A 40 -19.88 -29.14 14.67
N ILE A 41 -20.63 -30.21 14.36
CA ILE A 41 -20.16 -31.26 13.45
C ILE A 41 -20.23 -30.79 11.99
N ARG A 42 -21.21 -29.96 11.63
CA ARG A 42 -21.39 -29.41 10.28
C ARG A 42 -20.39 -28.28 9.94
N ALA A 43 -19.92 -27.53 10.93
CA ALA A 43 -18.92 -26.48 10.74
C ALA A 43 -17.47 -26.98 10.59
N ARG A 44 -17.16 -28.20 11.06
CA ARG A 44 -15.81 -28.80 10.96
C ARG A 44 -15.27 -28.96 9.54
N PRO A 45 -16.02 -29.43 8.53
CA PRO A 45 -15.51 -29.49 7.16
C PRO A 45 -15.37 -28.11 6.52
N VAL A 46 -16.25 -27.14 6.83
CA VAL A 46 -16.20 -25.78 6.26
C VAL A 46 -14.94 -25.03 6.71
N LEU A 47 -14.55 -25.16 7.98
CA LEU A 47 -13.31 -24.58 8.51
C LEU A 47 -12.06 -25.16 7.84
N LYS A 48 -12.07 -26.45 7.49
CA LYS A 48 -10.95 -27.08 6.75
C LYS A 48 -10.85 -26.56 5.32
N ILE A 49 -11.98 -26.39 4.64
CA ILE A 49 -12.03 -25.85 3.27
C ILE A 49 -11.56 -24.39 3.25
N ALA A 50 -11.98 -23.58 4.23
CA ALA A 50 -11.53 -22.19 4.35
C ALA A 50 -10.00 -22.09 4.55
N GLY A 51 -9.41 -22.96 5.37
CA GLY A 51 -7.95 -22.99 5.55
C GLY A 51 -7.19 -23.38 4.28
N ILE A 52 -7.69 -24.37 3.55
CA ILE A 52 -7.06 -24.84 2.30
C ILE A 52 -7.15 -23.77 1.20
N THR A 53 -8.32 -23.15 1.02
CA THR A 53 -8.52 -22.07 0.03
C THR A 53 -7.65 -20.86 0.34
N LEU A 54 -7.53 -20.48 1.61
CA LEU A 54 -6.63 -19.41 2.04
C LEU A 54 -5.18 -19.74 1.69
N LEU A 55 -4.71 -20.97 1.96
CA LEU A 55 -3.36 -21.41 1.59
C LEU A 55 -3.13 -21.39 0.07
N PHE A 56 -4.12 -21.80 -0.74
CA PHE A 56 -4.01 -21.70 -2.21
C PHE A 56 -3.96 -20.26 -2.70
N ILE A 57 -4.72 -19.34 -2.10
CA ILE A 57 -4.68 -17.92 -2.44
C ILE A 57 -3.33 -17.33 -2.06
N LEU A 58 -2.83 -17.57 -0.84
CA LEU A 58 -1.51 -17.10 -0.42
C LEU A 58 -0.38 -17.72 -1.25
N SER A 59 -0.47 -19.01 -1.56
CA SER A 59 0.51 -19.69 -2.42
C SER A 59 0.46 -19.18 -3.85
N GLY A 60 -0.72 -18.91 -4.40
CA GLY A 60 -0.90 -18.31 -5.72
C GLY A 60 -0.36 -16.89 -5.80
N LEU A 61 -0.58 -16.07 -4.77
CA LEU A 61 0.02 -14.73 -4.65
C LEU A 61 1.55 -14.81 -4.57
N TRP A 62 2.09 -15.74 -3.77
CA TRP A 62 3.53 -15.96 -3.65
C TRP A 62 4.16 -16.38 -4.98
N ILE A 63 3.49 -17.25 -5.74
CA ILE A 63 3.92 -17.65 -7.09
C ILE A 63 3.84 -16.48 -8.07
N LEU A 64 2.80 -15.65 -8.04
CA LEU A 64 2.72 -14.45 -8.89
C LEU A 64 3.83 -13.44 -8.60
N GLU A 65 4.25 -13.32 -7.33
CA GLU A 65 5.33 -12.41 -6.92
C GLU A 65 6.73 -12.99 -7.21
N HIS A 66 6.94 -14.29 -7.03
CA HIS A 66 8.27 -14.92 -7.20
C HIS A 66 8.52 -15.59 -8.54
N THR A 67 7.47 -15.99 -9.26
CA THR A 67 7.62 -16.51 -10.62
C THR A 67 7.37 -15.36 -11.58
N ASN A 68 8.43 -14.98 -12.29
CA ASN A 68 8.43 -13.97 -13.35
C ASN A 68 7.63 -14.44 -14.59
N LEU A 69 6.39 -14.91 -14.41
CA LEU A 69 5.49 -15.33 -15.48
C LEU A 69 4.98 -14.14 -16.30
N LEU A 70 5.10 -12.92 -15.75
CA LEU A 70 4.98 -11.68 -16.49
C LEU A 70 6.39 -11.28 -16.98
N PRO A 71 6.58 -10.91 -18.25
CA PRO A 71 7.82 -10.31 -18.71
C PRO A 71 8.01 -8.98 -17.97
N SER A 72 8.75 -9.00 -16.87
CA SER A 72 9.16 -7.78 -16.19
C SER A 72 10.25 -7.12 -17.04
N PRO A 73 10.07 -5.85 -17.48
CA PRO A 73 11.12 -5.08 -18.14
C PRO A 73 12.36 -4.92 -17.26
N GLU A 74 12.27 -5.22 -15.96
CA GLU A 74 13.37 -5.15 -14.98
C GLU A 74 14.50 -6.18 -15.23
N LYS A 75 14.32 -7.13 -16.15
CA LYS A 75 15.38 -8.08 -16.54
C LYS A 75 16.32 -7.57 -17.63
N ASP A 76 16.00 -6.43 -18.24
CA ASP A 76 16.91 -5.79 -19.18
C ASP A 76 18.01 -5.04 -18.40
N PRO A 77 19.29 -5.42 -18.54
CA PRO A 77 20.38 -4.76 -17.83
C PRO A 77 20.42 -3.25 -18.08
N GLN A 78 19.99 -2.78 -19.25
CA GLN A 78 19.95 -1.34 -19.56
C GLN A 78 18.88 -0.61 -18.74
N ILE A 79 17.73 -1.25 -18.49
CA ILE A 79 16.65 -0.70 -17.67
C ILE A 79 17.06 -0.65 -16.20
N ALA A 80 17.87 -1.62 -15.74
CA ALA A 80 18.44 -1.61 -14.40
C ALA A 80 19.44 -0.45 -14.20
N GLU A 81 20.39 -0.26 -15.13
CA GLU A 81 21.33 0.86 -15.11
C GLU A 81 20.64 2.22 -15.18
N PHE A 82 19.58 2.32 -15.99
CA PHE A 82 18.72 3.51 -16.06
C PHE A 82 18.10 3.83 -14.70
N LYS A 83 17.48 2.84 -14.04
CA LYS A 83 16.79 3.01 -12.76
C LYS A 83 17.75 3.45 -11.65
N GLU A 84 18.97 2.92 -11.64
CA GLU A 84 20.01 3.35 -10.72
C GLU A 84 20.39 4.83 -10.95
N THR A 85 20.62 5.19 -12.21
CA THR A 85 20.97 6.56 -12.61
C THR A 85 19.87 7.56 -12.28
N GLU A 86 18.61 7.21 -12.59
CA GLU A 86 17.43 8.01 -12.23
C GLU A 86 17.36 8.25 -10.72
N ASN A 87 17.48 7.17 -9.93
CA ASN A 87 17.41 7.25 -8.48
C ASN A 87 18.53 8.12 -7.89
N TYR A 88 19.75 8.04 -8.43
CA TYR A 88 20.87 8.89 -8.04
C TYR A 88 20.52 10.38 -8.22
N TYR A 89 20.12 10.80 -9.42
CA TYR A 89 19.81 12.20 -9.68
C TYR A 89 18.56 12.68 -8.96
N ALA A 90 17.51 11.85 -8.86
CA ALA A 90 16.30 12.17 -8.11
C ALA A 90 16.62 12.44 -6.63
N THR A 91 17.49 11.64 -6.02
CA THR A 91 17.94 11.83 -4.65
C THR A 91 18.72 13.14 -4.49
N GLN A 92 19.64 13.45 -5.41
CA GLN A 92 20.37 14.71 -5.40
C GLN A 92 19.46 15.93 -5.53
N VAL A 93 18.47 15.88 -6.44
CA VAL A 93 17.47 16.94 -6.60
C VAL A 93 16.68 17.14 -5.31
N SER A 94 16.22 16.05 -4.67
CA SER A 94 15.50 16.11 -3.39
C SER A 94 16.35 16.78 -2.30
N GLN A 95 17.62 16.39 -2.18
CA GLN A 95 18.55 16.98 -1.21
C GLN A 95 18.76 18.48 -1.46
N LYS A 96 19.03 18.89 -2.71
CA LYS A 96 19.24 20.29 -3.07
C LYS A 96 17.98 21.14 -2.93
N TYR A 97 16.83 20.60 -3.32
CA TYR A 97 15.54 21.28 -3.13
C TYR A 97 15.25 21.51 -1.64
N ASN A 98 15.48 20.50 -0.80
CA ASN A 98 15.36 20.65 0.65
C ASN A 98 16.36 21.66 1.21
N GLN A 99 17.61 21.67 0.74
CA GLN A 99 18.59 22.69 1.11
C GLN A 99 18.07 24.11 0.77
N LEU A 100 17.63 24.34 -0.46
CA LEU A 100 17.08 25.62 -0.92
C LEU A 100 15.88 26.07 -0.07
N LYS A 101 14.97 25.14 0.25
CA LYS A 101 13.80 25.40 1.10
C LYS A 101 14.18 25.93 2.49
N HIS A 102 15.28 25.47 3.07
CA HIS A 102 15.74 25.88 4.40
C HIS A 102 16.72 27.06 4.39
N MET A 103 17.25 27.46 3.23
CA MET A 103 18.09 28.65 3.12
C MET A 103 17.28 29.93 3.40
N LYS A 104 17.94 30.89 4.07
CA LYS A 104 17.41 32.23 4.32
C LYS A 104 17.63 33.10 3.09
N PHE A 105 16.57 33.72 2.60
CA PHE A 105 16.67 34.73 1.54
C PHE A 105 16.84 36.08 2.23
N VAL A 106 17.92 36.79 1.91
CA VAL A 106 18.17 38.13 2.44
C VAL A 106 17.32 39.09 1.59
N GLY A 107 16.25 39.64 2.17
CA GLY A 107 15.48 40.74 1.56
C GLY A 107 14.05 40.39 1.12
N ASP A 108 13.82 39.26 0.42
CA ASP A 108 12.50 39.01 -0.21
C ASP A 108 11.99 37.55 -0.03
N THR A 109 10.97 37.39 0.82
CA THR A 109 10.24 36.13 1.03
C THR A 109 9.31 35.74 -0.11
N LEU A 110 8.83 36.69 -0.93
CA LEU A 110 8.00 36.40 -2.09
C LEU A 110 8.83 35.77 -3.21
N GLN A 111 10.03 36.28 -3.46
CA GLN A 111 10.94 35.71 -4.46
C GLN A 111 11.26 34.24 -4.16
N LYS A 112 11.48 33.90 -2.88
CA LYS A 112 11.66 32.50 -2.44
C LYS A 112 10.46 31.63 -2.80
N GLN A 113 9.24 32.10 -2.54
CA GLN A 113 8.03 31.33 -2.84
C GLN A 113 7.86 31.11 -4.35
N ILE A 114 8.13 32.14 -5.17
CA ILE A 114 8.05 32.04 -6.63
C ILE A 114 9.03 30.97 -7.15
N ILE A 115 10.28 31.01 -6.70
CA ILE A 115 11.30 30.03 -7.11
C ILE A 115 10.90 28.60 -6.69
N LEU A 116 10.46 28.42 -5.44
CA LEU A 116 10.04 27.09 -4.97
C LEU A 116 8.82 26.57 -5.73
N LYS A 117 7.88 27.46 -6.07
CA LYS A 117 6.71 27.12 -6.89
C LYS A 117 7.11 26.70 -8.30
N GLU A 118 8.08 27.38 -8.91
CA GLU A 118 8.60 27.02 -10.23
C GLU A 118 9.25 25.63 -10.23
N PHE A 119 10.07 25.31 -9.23
CA PHE A 119 10.61 23.95 -9.11
C PHE A 119 9.55 22.88 -8.88
N GLY A 120 8.43 23.23 -8.24
CA GLY A 120 7.27 22.34 -8.11
C GLY A 120 6.48 22.18 -9.41
N SER A 121 6.37 23.23 -10.23
CA SER A 121 5.64 23.15 -11.51
C SER A 121 6.34 22.26 -12.53
N MET A 122 7.68 22.17 -12.47
CA MET A 122 8.49 21.27 -13.30
C MET A 122 8.09 19.79 -13.20
N ASP A 123 7.48 19.35 -12.09
CA ASP A 123 7.08 17.94 -11.91
C ASP A 123 6.03 17.48 -12.95
N SER A 124 5.29 18.42 -13.54
CA SER A 124 4.37 18.13 -14.65
C SER A 124 5.07 17.57 -15.89
N VAL A 125 6.29 18.02 -16.19
CA VAL A 125 7.10 17.54 -17.33
C VAL A 125 7.48 16.08 -17.11
N TYR A 126 7.92 15.73 -15.90
CA TYR A 126 8.27 14.35 -15.56
C TYR A 126 7.05 13.42 -15.61
N TYR A 127 5.89 13.88 -15.15
CA TYR A 127 4.65 13.11 -15.28
C TYR A 127 4.29 12.81 -16.74
N GLN A 128 4.50 13.78 -17.63
CA GLN A 128 4.28 13.58 -19.07
C GLN A 128 5.24 12.53 -19.63
N LEU A 129 6.53 12.60 -19.30
CA LEU A 129 7.52 11.58 -19.69
C LEU A 129 7.15 10.18 -19.18
N GLN A 130 6.69 10.06 -17.94
CA GLN A 130 6.20 8.78 -17.40
C GLN A 130 5.00 8.23 -18.18
N LYS A 131 4.10 9.12 -18.61
CA LYS A 131 2.94 8.73 -19.42
C LYS A 131 3.39 8.24 -20.80
N ASP A 132 4.35 8.92 -21.42
CA ASP A 132 4.88 8.56 -22.73
C ASP A 132 5.66 7.23 -22.68
N LEU A 133 6.41 6.99 -21.59
CA LEU A 133 7.11 5.72 -21.34
C LEU A 133 6.12 4.55 -21.15
N LYS A 134 4.97 4.80 -20.51
CA LYS A 134 3.91 3.78 -20.39
C LYS A 134 3.29 3.42 -21.75
N MET A 135 3.19 4.38 -22.66
CA MET A 135 2.71 4.13 -24.02
C MET A 135 3.77 3.44 -24.90
N ASN A 136 5.05 3.71 -24.64
CA ASN A 136 6.19 3.14 -25.38
C ASN A 136 7.19 2.51 -24.40
N PRO A 137 6.89 1.31 -23.86
CA PRO A 137 7.78 0.65 -22.90
C PRO A 137 9.16 0.38 -23.52
N GLY A 138 10.23 0.77 -22.82
CA GLY A 138 11.60 0.56 -23.26
C GLY A 138 12.12 1.57 -24.29
N ASP A 139 11.41 2.67 -24.56
CA ASP A 139 11.94 3.74 -25.42
C ASP A 139 13.10 4.48 -24.73
N GLU A 140 14.33 4.15 -25.13
CA GLU A 140 15.58 4.74 -24.62
C GLU A 140 15.59 6.27 -24.68
N ARG A 141 14.91 6.89 -25.65
CA ARG A 141 14.86 8.36 -25.79
C ARG A 141 14.06 8.97 -24.65
N ILE A 142 12.96 8.33 -24.26
CA ILE A 142 12.11 8.78 -23.15
C ILE A 142 12.86 8.56 -21.83
N LEU A 143 13.52 7.41 -21.68
CA LEU A 143 14.40 7.15 -20.54
C LEU A 143 15.47 8.25 -20.44
N HIS A 144 16.22 8.52 -21.50
CA HIS A 144 17.24 9.57 -21.51
C HIS A 144 16.67 10.95 -21.14
N ALA A 145 15.51 11.33 -21.69
CA ALA A 145 14.84 12.58 -21.35
C ALA A 145 14.44 12.67 -19.85
N MET A 146 14.09 11.55 -19.21
CA MET A 146 13.81 11.52 -17.77
C MET A 146 15.07 11.77 -16.93
N ILE A 147 16.22 11.23 -17.33
CA ILE A 147 17.51 11.56 -16.68
C ILE A 147 17.88 13.02 -16.92
N GLU A 148 17.77 13.50 -18.16
CA GLU A 148 18.07 14.88 -18.53
C GLU A 148 17.20 15.89 -17.75
N TYR A 149 15.92 15.56 -17.53
CA TYR A 149 15.03 16.33 -16.67
C TYR A 149 15.62 16.51 -15.26
N TYR A 150 16.04 15.42 -14.61
CA TYR A 150 16.62 15.52 -13.26
C TYR A 150 17.97 16.25 -13.27
N GLN A 151 18.84 16.01 -14.26
CA GLN A 151 20.11 16.72 -14.40
C GLN A 151 19.90 18.24 -14.56
N THR A 152 18.95 18.63 -15.41
CA THR A 152 18.60 20.04 -15.64
C THR A 152 18.05 20.68 -14.36
N LYS A 153 17.12 20.00 -13.68
CA LYS A 153 16.56 20.46 -12.41
C LYS A 153 17.64 20.61 -11.33
N LEU A 154 18.56 19.66 -11.25
CA LEU A 154 19.70 19.69 -10.34
C LEU A 154 20.64 20.87 -10.63
N ASN A 155 20.98 21.10 -11.90
CA ASN A 155 21.82 22.21 -12.33
C ASN A 155 21.20 23.56 -11.97
N ALA A 156 19.90 23.74 -12.24
CA ALA A 156 19.18 24.95 -11.86
C ALA A 156 19.17 25.18 -10.34
N LEU A 157 18.91 24.13 -9.54
CA LEU A 157 18.98 24.20 -8.08
C LEU A 157 20.36 24.62 -7.59
N ASN A 158 21.43 24.01 -8.13
CA ASN A 158 22.80 24.35 -7.76
C ASN A 158 23.14 25.81 -8.10
N THR A 159 22.75 26.29 -9.28
CA THR A 159 22.98 27.68 -9.69
C THR A 159 22.31 28.66 -8.73
N ILE A 160 21.05 28.44 -8.36
CA ILE A 160 20.32 29.32 -7.43
C ILE A 160 20.93 29.26 -6.03
N ILE A 161 21.24 28.08 -5.52
CA ILE A 161 21.89 27.91 -4.21
C ILE A 161 23.24 28.65 -4.18
N ASN A 162 24.03 28.57 -5.24
CA ASN A 162 25.32 29.25 -5.35
C ASN A 162 25.15 30.77 -5.35
N GLN A 163 24.20 31.30 -6.13
CA GLN A 163 23.91 32.74 -6.18
C GLN A 163 23.47 33.27 -4.80
N LEU A 164 22.56 32.56 -4.12
CA LEU A 164 22.12 32.93 -2.78
C LEU A 164 23.27 32.90 -1.76
N SER A 165 24.14 31.91 -1.84
CA SER A 165 25.31 31.79 -0.96
C SER A 165 26.30 32.94 -1.18
N GLN A 166 26.53 33.35 -2.43
CA GLN A 166 27.38 34.51 -2.74
C GLN A 166 26.80 35.82 -2.18
N ILE A 167 25.49 36.04 -2.33
CA ILE A 167 24.80 37.21 -1.79
C ILE A 167 24.91 37.23 -0.25
N GLN A 168 24.71 36.10 0.41
CA GLN A 168 24.85 36.00 1.88
C GLN A 168 26.28 36.30 2.36
N ASN A 169 27.30 35.82 1.64
CA ASN A 169 28.70 36.04 2.01
C ASN A 169 29.16 37.49 1.78
N ASN A 170 28.71 38.13 0.70
CA ASN A 170 29.04 39.53 0.40
C ASN A 170 28.40 40.52 1.39
N ASN A 171 27.28 40.14 2.02
CA ASN A 171 26.59 40.96 3.02
C ASN A 171 27.13 40.80 4.45
N LYS A 172 28.17 39.98 4.68
CA LYS A 172 28.85 39.90 5.99
C LYS A 172 29.80 41.10 6.13
N PRO A 173 29.75 41.88 7.23
CA PRO A 173 30.68 43.00 7.42
C PRO A 173 32.11 42.49 7.45
N LYS A 174 32.99 43.04 6.60
CA LYS A 174 34.43 42.79 6.64
C LYS A 174 34.94 43.30 7.99
N SER A 175 35.30 42.39 8.89
CA SER A 175 36.00 42.74 10.13
C SER A 175 37.37 43.29 9.76
N HIS A 176 37.55 44.61 9.83
CA HIS A 176 38.87 45.22 9.76
C HIS A 176 39.62 44.83 11.02
N GLU A 177 40.60 43.95 10.86
CA GLU A 177 41.64 43.67 11.84
C GLU A 177 42.33 45.00 12.19
N LYS A 178 42.05 45.51 13.40
CA LYS A 178 42.82 46.63 13.95
C LYS A 178 44.21 46.09 14.30
N THR A 179 45.17 46.29 13.41
CA THR A 179 46.59 46.24 13.76
C THR A 179 46.86 47.31 14.79
N ASN A 180 47.02 46.91 16.05
CA ASN A 180 47.59 47.75 17.08
C ASN A 180 49.11 47.84 16.85
N LEU A 181 49.59 49.05 16.61
CA LEU A 181 50.98 49.49 16.81
C LEU A 181 50.96 50.51 17.95
#